data_AF-A0A919NFQ2-F1
#
_entry.id   AF-A0A919NFQ2-F1
#
_cell.length_a   1.000
_cell.length_b   1.000
_cell.length_c   1.000
_cell.angle_alpha   90.00
_cell.angle_beta   90.00
_cell.angle_gamma   90.00
#
_symmetry.space_group_name_H-M   'P 1'
#
loop_
_entity.id
_entity.type
_entity.pdbx_description
1 polymer ?
#
loop_
_entity_poly.entity_id
_entity_poly.type
_entity_poly.pdbx_seq_one_letter_code
_entity_poly.pdbx_strand_id
1 'polypeptide(L)'
;MAGWVALIAALVGAMAGTLSTYLTLRPKLTLELEYAYDRTLRDKRIDAYQRLFYVTRHFPRFYLEDERPTGSDLRQCRQELHDWYFNRDAGGMFLTAAAKRSFLELQNHIAGLAFVDGRPRDDGGDQISPEEGDQLIALGRRLRHQLVADIGSANTARISGTRPGPPLDPPRSILRARQD
;
A
#
# COMPACT_ATOMS: atom_id res chain seq x y z
N MET A 1 -63.21 -30.87 -13.18
CA MET A 1 -62.90 -29.72 -12.31
C MET A 1 -61.59 -29.89 -11.53
N ALA A 2 -61.24 -31.07 -11.01
CA ALA A 2 -60.02 -31.25 -10.21
C ALA A 2 -58.67 -31.15 -10.99
N GLY A 3 -58.63 -31.55 -12.27
CA GLY A 3 -57.36 -31.61 -13.03
C GLY A 3 -56.73 -30.26 -13.36
N TRP A 4 -57.53 -29.21 -13.63
CA TRP A 4 -56.99 -27.90 -13.98
C TRP A 4 -56.42 -27.16 -12.77
N VAL A 5 -56.97 -27.40 -11.57
CA VAL A 5 -56.47 -26.84 -10.31
C VAL A 5 -55.07 -27.37 -9.99
N ALA A 6 -54.84 -28.67 -10.17
CA ALA A 6 -53.52 -29.27 -9.99
C ALA A 6 -52.48 -28.72 -10.99
N LEU A 7 -52.90 -28.45 -12.23
CA LEU A 7 -52.04 -27.92 -13.27
C LEU A 7 -51.64 -26.46 -13.00
N ILE A 8 -52.58 -25.63 -12.54
CA ILE A 8 -52.28 -24.25 -12.10
C ILE A 8 -51.38 -24.25 -10.88
N ALA A 9 -51.63 -25.11 -9.88
CA ALA A 9 -50.78 -25.21 -8.70
C ALA A 9 -49.34 -25.62 -9.06
N ALA A 10 -49.17 -26.57 -9.97
CA ALA A 10 -47.86 -26.98 -10.46
C ALA A 10 -47.13 -25.84 -11.20
N LEU A 11 -47.84 -25.08 -12.04
CA LEU A 11 -47.27 -23.93 -12.76
C LEU A 11 -46.84 -22.82 -11.80
N VAL A 12 -47.68 -22.48 -10.82
CA VAL A 12 -47.36 -21.47 -9.80
C VAL A 12 -46.19 -21.93 -8.94
N GLY A 13 -46.14 -23.21 -8.54
CA GLY A 13 -45.03 -23.77 -7.80
C GLY A 13 -43.71 -23.72 -8.58
N ALA A 14 -43.74 -24.06 -9.88
CA ALA A 14 -42.57 -23.97 -10.75
C ALA A 14 -42.09 -22.52 -10.91
N MET A 15 -43.02 -21.57 -11.11
CA MET A 15 -42.69 -20.15 -11.27
C MET A 15 -42.19 -19.50 -9.97
N ALA A 16 -42.76 -19.88 -8.83
CA ALA A 16 -42.28 -19.45 -7.52
C ALA A 16 -40.89 -20.02 -7.22
N GLY A 17 -40.63 -21.29 -7.59
CA GLY A 17 -39.33 -21.94 -7.45
C GLY A 17 -38.23 -21.27 -8.28
N THR A 18 -38.51 -20.96 -9.56
CA THR A 18 -37.54 -20.27 -10.43
C THR A 18 -37.28 -18.84 -9.96
N LEU A 19 -38.32 -18.12 -9.54
CA LEU A 19 -38.17 -16.76 -9.00
C LEU A 19 -37.36 -16.75 -7.70
N SER A 20 -37.64 -17.67 -6.78
CA SER A 20 -36.88 -17.81 -5.53
C SER A 20 -35.41 -18.14 -5.81
N THR A 21 -35.15 -19.07 -6.73
CA THR A 21 -33.80 -19.43 -7.17
C THR A 21 -33.04 -18.23 -7.73
N TYR A 22 -33.67 -17.43 -8.60
CA TYR A 22 -33.07 -16.23 -9.15
C TYR A 22 -32.75 -15.17 -8.07
N LEU A 23 -33.69 -14.94 -7.14
CA LEU A 23 -33.52 -13.97 -6.06
C LEU A 23 -32.41 -14.38 -5.07
N THR A 24 -32.18 -15.68 -4.87
CA THR A 24 -31.11 -16.18 -3.98
C THR A 24 -29.76 -16.27 -4.68
N LEU A 25 -29.68 -16.72 -5.94
CA LEU A 25 -28.40 -16.87 -6.63
C LEU A 25 -27.75 -15.53 -7.01
N ARG A 26 -28.55 -14.54 -7.43
CA ARG A 26 -28.01 -13.27 -7.91
C ARG A 26 -27.12 -12.54 -6.88
N PRO A 27 -27.55 -12.30 -5.62
CA PRO A 27 -26.70 -11.62 -4.64
C PRO A 27 -25.46 -12.44 -4.28
N LYS A 28 -25.57 -13.78 -4.25
CA LYS A 28 -24.43 -14.66 -3.98
C LYS A 28 -23.37 -14.55 -5.07
N LEU A 29 -23.77 -14.58 -6.34
CA LEU A 29 -22.86 -14.41 -7.47
C LEU A 29 -22.19 -13.03 -7.46
N THR A 30 -22.94 -11.96 -7.20
CA THR A 30 -22.35 -10.61 -7.10
C THR A 30 -21.29 -10.54 -6.00
N LEU A 31 -21.60 -11.06 -4.81
CA LEU A 31 -20.67 -11.06 -3.68
C LEU A 31 -19.42 -11.92 -3.95
N GLU A 32 -19.60 -13.07 -4.60
CA GLU A 32 -18.47 -13.92 -5.02
C GLU A 32 -17.59 -13.23 -6.06
N LEU A 33 -18.17 -12.51 -7.03
CA LEU A 33 -17.42 -11.73 -8.01
C LEU A 33 -16.65 -10.57 -7.36
N GLU A 34 -17.31 -9.82 -6.47
CA GLU A 34 -16.67 -8.74 -5.70
C GLU A 34 -15.51 -9.28 -4.87
N TYR A 35 -15.73 -10.39 -4.15
CA TYR A 35 -14.69 -11.03 -3.36
C TYR A 35 -13.52 -11.53 -4.21
N ALA A 36 -13.80 -12.17 -5.35
CA ALA A 36 -12.78 -12.65 -6.27
C ALA A 36 -11.97 -11.50 -6.89
N TYR A 37 -12.65 -10.40 -7.24
CA TYR A 37 -12.03 -9.19 -7.74
C TYR A 37 -11.11 -8.55 -6.69
N ASP A 38 -11.60 -8.34 -5.47
CA ASP A 38 -10.84 -7.75 -4.37
C ASP A 38 -9.64 -8.61 -3.99
N ARG A 39 -9.81 -9.94 -3.96
CA ARG A 39 -8.71 -10.88 -3.73
C ARG A 39 -7.64 -10.76 -4.81
N THR A 40 -8.06 -10.78 -6.08
CA THR A 40 -7.11 -10.67 -7.22
C THR A 40 -6.37 -9.33 -7.19
N LEU A 41 -7.06 -8.23 -6.86
CA LEU A 41 -6.45 -6.91 -6.75
C LEU A 41 -5.47 -6.85 -5.58
N ARG A 42 -5.81 -7.46 -4.44
CA ARG A 42 -4.95 -7.55 -3.27
C ARG A 42 -3.69 -8.36 -3.55
N ASP A 43 -3.82 -9.53 -4.17
CA ASP A 43 -2.69 -10.40 -4.51
C ASP A 43 -1.71 -9.65 -5.45
N LYS A 44 -2.22 -8.98 -6.49
CA LYS A 44 -1.41 -8.14 -7.37
C LYS A 44 -0.73 -6.96 -6.64
N ARG A 45 -1.43 -6.33 -5.69
CA ARG A 45 -0.85 -5.26 -4.86
C ARG A 45 0.27 -5.77 -3.97
N ILE A 46 0.12 -6.94 -3.35
CA ILE A 46 1.16 -7.54 -2.50
C ILE A 46 2.46 -7.69 -3.31
N ASP A 47 2.39 -8.28 -4.50
CA ASP A 47 3.58 -8.50 -5.34
C ASP A 47 4.22 -7.19 -5.81
N ALA A 48 3.41 -6.20 -6.19
CA ALA A 48 3.91 -4.88 -6.57
C ALA A 48 4.57 -4.15 -5.39
N TYR A 49 3.93 -4.21 -4.21
CA TYR A 49 4.35 -3.47 -3.03
C TYR A 49 5.55 -4.09 -2.35
N GLN A 50 5.71 -5.41 -2.36
CA GLN A 50 6.92 -6.08 -1.89
C GLN A 50 8.15 -5.59 -2.66
N ARG A 51 8.02 -5.44 -3.99
CA ARG A 51 9.09 -4.91 -4.84
C ARG A 51 9.39 -3.45 -4.52
N LEU A 52 8.36 -2.62 -4.35
CA LEU A 52 8.56 -1.22 -3.93
C LEU A 52 9.22 -1.13 -2.55
N PHE A 53 8.79 -1.97 -1.61
CA PHE A 53 9.36 -2.02 -0.26
C PHE A 53 10.86 -2.32 -0.32
N TYR A 54 11.26 -3.26 -1.18
CA TYR A 54 12.66 -3.57 -1.42
C TYR A 54 13.43 -2.38 -2.02
N VAL A 55 12.87 -1.67 -3.00
CA VAL A 55 13.50 -0.44 -3.53
C VAL A 55 13.64 0.63 -2.44
N THR A 56 12.70 0.73 -1.51
CA THR A 56 12.81 1.70 -0.39
C THR A 56 13.81 1.31 0.70
N ARG A 57 14.55 0.20 0.56
CA ARG A 57 15.59 -0.22 1.52
C ARG A 57 16.71 0.81 1.68
N HIS A 58 16.90 1.66 0.66
CA HIS A 58 17.86 2.76 0.66
C HIS A 58 17.54 3.83 1.73
N PHE A 59 16.36 3.79 2.33
CA PHE A 59 15.96 4.67 3.44
C PHE A 59 15.98 3.88 4.76
N PRO A 60 17.13 3.85 5.46
CA PRO A 60 17.25 3.13 6.72
C PRO A 60 16.32 3.72 7.77
N ARG A 61 16.22 3.04 8.92
CA ARG A 61 15.46 3.59 10.04
C ARG A 61 16.12 4.87 10.55
N PHE A 62 17.44 4.92 10.60
CA PHE A 62 18.22 6.09 11.01
C PHE A 62 19.47 6.13 10.14
N TYR A 63 19.95 7.32 9.76
CA TYR A 63 21.28 7.46 9.16
C TYR A 63 22.33 7.56 10.27
N LEU A 64 23.43 6.85 10.12
CA LEU A 64 24.67 7.17 10.83
C LEU A 64 25.32 8.39 10.15
N GLU A 65 26.12 9.17 10.87
CA GLU A 65 26.75 10.38 10.33
C GLU A 65 27.59 10.10 9.08
N ASP A 66 28.30 8.96 9.06
CA ASP A 66 29.15 8.55 7.94
C ASP A 66 28.40 7.82 6.80
N GLU A 67 27.11 7.50 6.98
CA GLU A 67 26.31 6.71 6.03
C GLU A 67 25.25 7.55 5.29
N ARG A 68 25.39 8.88 5.28
CA ARG A 68 24.43 9.74 4.60
C ARG A 68 24.57 9.60 3.08
N PRO A 69 23.43 9.55 2.35
CA PRO A 69 23.46 9.38 0.91
C PRO A 69 24.06 10.62 0.23
N THR A 70 24.88 10.36 -0.78
CA THR A 70 25.43 11.37 -1.68
C THR A 70 24.39 11.82 -2.71
N GLY A 71 24.68 12.89 -3.46
CA GLY A 71 23.85 13.30 -4.59
C GLY A 71 23.66 12.19 -5.61
N SER A 72 24.72 11.40 -5.88
CA SER A 72 24.67 10.25 -6.77
C SER A 72 23.73 9.14 -6.28
N ASP A 73 23.78 8.82 -4.99
CA ASP A 73 22.90 7.81 -4.37
C ASP A 73 21.43 8.22 -4.51
N LEU A 74 21.13 9.51 -4.29
CA LEU A 74 19.78 10.04 -4.44
C LEU A 74 19.30 9.99 -5.89
N ARG A 75 20.16 10.31 -6.87
CA ARG A 75 19.84 10.20 -8.29
C ARG A 75 19.57 8.75 -8.68
N GLN A 76 20.40 7.82 -8.23
CA GLN A 76 20.21 6.40 -8.46
C GLN A 76 18.89 5.91 -7.84
N CYS A 77 18.64 6.24 -6.57
CA CYS A 77 17.42 5.85 -5.88
C CYS A 77 16.16 6.40 -6.56
N ARG A 78 16.19 7.66 -7.02
CA ARG A 78 15.12 8.25 -7.83
C ARG A 78 14.88 7.45 -9.11
N GLN A 79 15.94 7.09 -9.82
CA GLN A 79 15.85 6.30 -11.04
C GLN A 79 15.22 4.93 -10.77
N GLU A 80 15.65 4.23 -9.72
CA GLU A 80 15.09 2.93 -9.33
C GLU A 80 13.59 3.02 -8.98
N LEU A 81 13.18 4.07 -8.25
CA LEU A 81 11.76 4.32 -7.95
C LEU A 81 10.94 4.63 -9.20
N HIS A 82 11.50 5.44 -10.10
CA HIS A 82 10.86 5.77 -11.37
C HIS A 82 10.70 4.52 -12.25
N ASP A 83 11.75 3.72 -12.38
CA ASP A 83 11.75 2.50 -13.17
C ASP A 83 10.80 1.46 -12.60
N TRP A 84 10.70 1.36 -11.27
CA TRP A 84 9.68 0.54 -10.62
C TRP A 84 8.26 1.01 -10.99
N TYR A 85 8.00 2.32 -10.98
CA TYR A 85 6.67 2.87 -11.27
C TYR A 85 6.24 2.59 -12.71
N PHE A 86 7.15 2.73 -13.67
CA PHE A 86 6.91 2.55 -15.11
C PHE A 86 7.35 1.18 -15.67
N ASN A 87 7.68 0.22 -14.80
CA ASN A 87 8.07 -1.12 -15.22
C ASN A 87 6.94 -1.79 -16.04
N ARG A 88 7.30 -2.78 -16.87
CA ARG A 88 6.40 -3.67 -17.63
C ARG A 88 5.30 -4.28 -16.78
N ASP A 89 5.58 -4.58 -15.51
CA ASP A 89 4.59 -5.13 -14.58
C ASP A 89 3.61 -4.07 -14.02
N ALA A 90 3.71 -2.82 -14.49
CA ALA A 90 2.85 -1.70 -14.14
C ALA A 90 2.74 -1.47 -12.62
N GLY A 91 3.85 -1.49 -11.88
CA GLY A 91 3.87 -1.35 -10.43
C GLY A 91 3.10 -0.11 -9.93
N GLY A 92 3.24 1.02 -10.63
CA GLY A 92 2.51 2.26 -10.33
C GLY A 92 0.99 2.18 -10.49
N MET A 93 0.47 1.24 -11.28
CA MET A 93 -0.99 1.06 -11.50
C MET A 93 -1.70 0.52 -10.26
N PHE A 94 -0.99 -0.24 -9.42
CA PHE A 94 -1.57 -0.89 -8.25
C PHE A 94 -1.64 0.01 -7.02
N LEU A 95 -0.96 1.17 -7.06
CA LEU A 95 -0.97 2.15 -5.97
C LEU A 95 -2.37 2.71 -5.74
N THR A 96 -2.80 2.73 -4.49
CA THR A 96 -3.97 3.53 -4.10
C THR A 96 -3.67 5.02 -4.26
N ALA A 97 -4.72 5.86 -4.28
CA ALA A 97 -4.54 7.31 -4.34
C ALA A 97 -3.66 7.85 -3.19
N ALA A 98 -3.79 7.29 -1.99
CA ALA A 98 -2.99 7.66 -0.84
C ALA A 98 -1.53 7.22 -1.00
N ALA A 99 -1.27 5.97 -1.38
CA ALA A 99 0.09 5.47 -1.62
C ALA A 99 0.79 6.23 -2.76
N LYS A 100 0.05 6.51 -3.85
CA LYS A 100 0.55 7.32 -4.97
C LYS A 100 0.96 8.72 -4.53
N ARG A 101 0.19 9.37 -3.66
CA ARG A 101 0.53 10.68 -3.10
C ARG A 101 1.85 10.61 -2.32
N SER A 102 1.98 9.67 -1.40
CA SER A 102 3.22 9.49 -0.61
C SER A 102 4.42 9.13 -1.48
N PHE A 103 4.22 8.33 -2.52
CA PHE A 103 5.26 7.97 -3.49
C PHE A 103 5.76 9.19 -4.27
N LEU A 104 4.85 10.02 -4.79
CA LEU A 104 5.22 11.23 -5.53
C LEU A 104 5.86 12.27 -4.62
N GLU A 105 5.39 12.41 -3.38
CA GLU A 105 5.99 13.28 -2.37
C GLU A 105 7.45 12.87 -2.10
N LEU A 106 7.71 11.57 -1.91
CA LEU A 106 9.07 11.04 -1.75
C LEU A 106 9.93 11.29 -3.00
N GLN A 107 9.43 10.99 -4.21
CA GLN A 107 10.19 11.22 -5.44
C GLN A 107 10.53 12.70 -5.67
N ASN A 108 9.59 13.59 -5.40
CA ASN A 108 9.81 15.03 -5.53
C ASN A 108 10.84 15.53 -4.51
N HIS A 109 10.78 15.02 -3.28
CA HIS A 109 11.77 15.37 -2.25
C HIS A 109 13.17 14.90 -2.63
N ILE A 110 13.31 13.65 -3.10
CA ILE A 110 14.60 13.13 -3.59
C ILE A 110 15.11 13.99 -4.76
N ALA A 111 14.23 14.39 -5.68
CA ALA A 111 14.62 15.28 -6.78
C ALA A 111 15.10 16.65 -6.28
N GLY A 112 14.44 17.24 -5.29
CA GLY A 112 14.86 18.50 -4.68
C GLY A 112 16.22 18.41 -3.98
N LEU A 113 16.54 17.25 -3.39
CA LEU A 113 17.84 17.01 -2.74
C LEU A 113 18.95 16.65 -3.74
N ALA A 114 18.60 15.96 -4.83
CA ALA A 114 19.55 15.49 -5.84
C ALA A 114 19.98 16.59 -6.82
N PHE A 115 19.20 17.67 -6.95
CA PHE A 115 19.44 18.77 -7.86
C PHE A 115 19.38 20.12 -7.14
N VAL A 116 20.47 20.90 -7.19
CA VAL A 116 20.55 22.26 -6.67
C VAL A 116 20.61 23.21 -7.87
N ASP A 117 19.70 24.18 -7.94
CA ASP A 117 19.56 25.11 -9.09
C ASP A 117 19.51 24.41 -10.46
N GLY A 118 18.86 23.24 -10.51
CA GLY A 118 18.72 22.44 -11.73
C GLY A 118 19.97 21.66 -12.15
N ARG A 119 21.04 21.70 -11.36
CA ARG A 119 22.27 20.94 -11.60
C ARG A 119 22.38 19.77 -10.63
N PRO A 120 22.94 18.62 -11.04
CA PRO A 120 23.22 17.52 -10.12
C PRO A 120 24.07 18.00 -8.95
N ARG A 121 23.68 17.64 -7.73
CA ARG A 121 24.48 17.88 -6.53
C ARG A 121 25.82 17.14 -6.64
N ASP A 122 26.90 17.83 -6.29
CA ASP A 122 28.26 17.30 -6.41
C ASP A 122 28.56 16.29 -5.28
N ASP A 123 29.26 15.22 -5.61
CA ASP A 123 29.45 14.09 -4.70
C ASP A 123 30.64 14.31 -3.74
N GLY A 124 31.46 15.34 -3.99
CA GLY A 124 32.75 15.57 -3.31
C GLY A 124 32.71 16.36 -2.00
N GLY A 125 31.55 16.80 -1.50
CA GLY A 125 31.49 17.56 -0.26
C GLY A 125 30.11 17.99 0.24
N ASP A 126 29.05 17.62 -0.46
CA ASP A 126 27.71 18.13 -0.21
C ASP A 126 26.74 16.98 0.09
N GLN A 127 27.11 16.17 1.10
CA GLN A 127 26.19 15.22 1.71
C GLN A 127 24.94 15.96 2.17
N ILE A 128 23.80 15.28 2.14
CA ILE A 128 22.57 15.88 2.66
C ILE A 128 22.72 16.24 4.13
N SER A 129 22.10 17.36 4.51
CA SER A 129 22.08 17.79 5.90
C SER A 129 21.35 16.77 6.78
N PRO A 130 21.59 16.75 8.10
CA PRO A 130 20.85 15.87 9.01
C PRO A 130 19.33 16.06 8.89
N GLU A 131 18.89 17.32 8.74
CA GLU A 131 17.48 17.68 8.62
C GLU A 131 16.85 17.16 7.31
N GLU A 132 17.59 17.27 6.20
CA GLU A 132 17.20 16.70 4.91
C GLU A 132 17.10 15.17 4.98
N GLY A 133 18.06 14.52 5.65
CA GLY A 133 18.06 13.08 5.90
C GLY A 133 16.86 12.62 6.72
N ASP A 134 16.52 13.34 7.79
CA ASP A 134 15.38 13.03 8.64
C ASP A 134 14.04 13.17 7.90
N GLN A 135 13.91 14.21 7.07
CA GLN A 135 12.73 14.38 6.20
C GLN A 135 12.60 13.23 5.21
N LEU A 136 13.71 12.84 4.56
CA LEU A 136 13.74 11.72 3.62
C LEU A 136 13.34 10.40 4.30
N ILE A 137 13.87 10.12 5.50
CA ILE A 137 13.47 8.96 6.30
C ILE A 137 11.99 9.01 6.65
N ALA A 138 11.47 10.17 7.08
CA ALA A 138 10.07 10.33 7.45
C ALA A 138 9.14 10.04 6.27
N LEU A 139 9.47 10.53 5.08
CA LEU A 139 8.73 10.25 3.84
C LEU A 139 8.82 8.77 3.44
N GLY A 140 10.00 8.15 3.51
CA GLY A 140 10.18 6.72 3.25
C GLY A 140 9.39 5.83 4.23
N ARG A 141 9.32 6.21 5.51
CA ARG A 141 8.48 5.54 6.52
C ARG A 141 7.00 5.72 6.24
N ARG A 142 6.57 6.93 5.86
CA ARG A 142 5.17 7.23 5.49
C ARG A 142 4.73 6.38 4.31
N LEU A 143 5.55 6.30 3.26
CA LEU A 143 5.28 5.44 2.10
C LEU A 143 5.14 3.98 2.54
N ARG A 144 6.14 3.42 3.25
CA ARG A 144 6.09 2.03 3.73
C ARG A 144 4.85 1.74 4.59
N HIS A 145 4.48 2.67 5.47
CA HIS A 145 3.26 2.55 6.28
C HIS A 145 2.01 2.49 5.40
N GLN A 146 1.90 3.36 4.40
CA GLN A 146 0.75 3.37 3.49
C GLN A 146 0.64 2.08 2.67
N LEU A 147 1.77 1.54 2.19
CA LEU A 147 1.78 0.25 1.48
C LEU A 147 1.25 -0.90 2.36
N VAL A 148 1.69 -0.96 3.62
CA VAL A 148 1.22 -1.96 4.60
C VAL A 148 -0.25 -1.74 4.96
N ALA A 149 -0.72 -0.49 5.00
CA ALA A 149 -2.11 -0.17 5.28
C ALA A 149 -3.04 -0.63 4.14
N ASP A 150 -2.66 -0.37 2.90
CA ASP A 150 -3.37 -0.73 1.68
C ASP A 150 -3.55 -2.25 1.47
N ILE A 151 -2.56 -3.06 1.88
CA ILE A 151 -2.66 -4.54 1.82
C ILE A 151 -3.63 -5.09 2.89
N GLY A 152 -4.05 -4.24 3.83
CA GLY A 152 -4.91 -4.61 4.93
C GLY A 152 -4.19 -5.30 6.08
N SER A 153 -2.84 -5.37 6.09
CA SER A 153 -2.08 -5.77 7.28
C SER A 153 -2.25 -4.79 8.45
N ALA A 154 -2.55 -3.52 8.18
CA ALA A 154 -2.93 -2.54 9.20
C ALA A 154 -4.45 -2.51 9.48
N ASN A 155 -5.26 -3.16 8.64
CA ASN A 155 -6.66 -3.40 8.96
C ASN A 155 -6.69 -4.63 9.87
N THR A 156 -6.72 -4.38 11.19
CA THR A 156 -7.17 -5.39 12.15
C THR A 156 -8.40 -6.06 11.55
N ALA A 157 -8.36 -7.39 11.44
CA ALA A 157 -9.51 -8.15 10.96
C ALA A 157 -10.75 -7.54 11.61
N ARG A 158 -11.70 -7.08 10.79
CA ARG A 158 -13.03 -6.64 11.27
C ARG A 158 -13.79 -7.88 11.72
N ILE A 159 -13.23 -8.65 12.64
CA ILE A 159 -13.97 -9.50 13.54
C ILE A 159 -14.68 -8.48 14.41
N SER A 160 -15.98 -8.31 14.17
CA SER A 160 -16.86 -7.55 15.04
C SER A 160 -16.72 -8.12 16.46
N GLY A 161 -15.80 -7.60 17.29
CA GLY A 161 -15.60 -8.11 18.64
C GLY A 161 -14.23 -7.90 19.30
N THR A 162 -13.13 -7.69 18.59
CA THR A 162 -11.79 -7.57 19.22
C THR A 162 -11.14 -6.22 18.99
N ARG A 163 -11.16 -5.38 20.03
CA ARG A 163 -10.44 -4.10 20.09
C ARG A 163 -8.96 -4.40 20.36
N PRO A 164 -8.01 -3.98 19.50
CA PRO A 164 -6.59 -4.08 19.82
C PRO A 164 -6.28 -3.24 21.07
N GLY A 165 -5.46 -3.78 21.97
CA GLY A 165 -4.94 -3.04 23.11
C GLY A 165 -4.02 -1.88 22.67
N PRO A 166 -3.75 -0.92 23.58
CA PRO A 166 -2.86 0.19 23.28
C PRO A 166 -1.44 -0.30 22.91
N PRO A 167 -0.73 0.41 22.02
CA PRO A 167 0.66 0.09 21.72
C PRO A 167 1.51 0.15 23.00
N LEU A 168 2.37 -0.85 23.17
CA LEU A 168 3.30 -0.92 24.30
C LEU A 168 4.28 0.25 24.22
N ASP A 169 4.49 0.93 25.35
CA ASP A 169 5.47 1.99 25.47
C ASP A 169 6.88 1.48 25.10
N PRO A 170 7.72 2.34 24.50
CA PRO A 170 9.10 1.97 24.20
C PRO A 170 9.85 1.58 25.49
N PRO A 171 10.78 0.62 25.41
CA PRO A 171 11.58 0.23 26.57
C PRO A 171 12.39 1.43 27.08
N ARG A 172 12.36 1.62 28.40
CA ARG A 172 12.98 2.77 29.11
C ARG A 172 14.48 2.97 28.83
N SER A 173 15.17 1.97 28.30
CA SER A 173 16.57 2.06 27.88
C SER A 173 16.81 3.06 26.74
N ILE A 174 15.82 3.28 25.88
CA ILE A 174 15.94 4.18 24.71
C ILE A 174 15.79 5.66 25.11
N LEU A 175 15.10 5.96 26.22
CA LEU A 175 14.88 7.33 26.68
C LEU A 175 16.08 7.94 27.42
N ARG A 176 17.06 7.11 27.87
CA ARG A 176 18.27 7.60 28.53
C ARG A 176 19.37 8.05 27.56
N ALA A 177 19.48 7.44 26.38
CA ALA A 177 20.51 7.77 25.39
C ALA A 177 20.25 9.07 24.61
N ARG A 178 19.28 9.90 25.05
CA ARG A 178 18.86 11.14 24.38
C ARG A 178 19.01 12.37 25.27
N GLN A 179 19.59 12.20 26.47
CA GLN A 179 19.84 13.26 27.44
C GLN A 179 21.33 13.49 27.71
N ASP A 180 22.19 12.70 27.07
CA ASP A 180 23.65 12.86 27.01
C ASP A 180 24.03 13.20 25.56
#